data_AF-A0A3D2WK76-F1
#
_entry.id   AF-A0A3D2WK76-F1
#
_cell.length_a   1.000
_cell.length_b   1.000
_cell.length_c   1.000
_cell.angle_alpha   90.00
_cell.angle_beta   90.00
_cell.angle_gamma   90.00
#
_symmetry.space_group_name_H-M   'P 1'
#
loop_
_entity.id
_entity.type
_entity.pdbx_description
1 polymer ?
#
loop_
_entity_poly.entity_id
_entity_poly.type
_entity_poly.pdbx_seq_one_letter_code
_entity_poly.pdbx_strand_id
1 'polypeptide(L)'
;MSKTALYDLHLKSKAHMVDFFGYKLPMHYGSQIEEHTTVRQKAGMFDVSHMNVTDITGDDAEQWLRTLLTCDVAKMNVIGQAKYCLMLNSDGGIIDDLIVYKMPVGFRIVSNCGTRERVGNWYAEQKEALGLKNLEINQRSDLSIIAVQGPKAFAHVFQVIYTKYEGTKDFGLLHHHFEYAKDMHPFYSRVLGDIHLSRTGYTGEDGV
;
A
#
# COMPACT_ATOMS: atom_id res chain seq x y z
N MET A 1 -4.94 -15.85 -15.75
CA MET A 1 -5.39 -15.03 -14.60
C MET A 1 -4.53 -15.32 -13.39
N SER A 2 -3.97 -14.26 -12.80
CA SER A 2 -3.19 -14.28 -11.57
C SER A 2 -4.09 -14.49 -10.34
N LYS A 3 -3.48 -14.93 -9.24
CA LYS A 3 -4.15 -15.18 -7.96
C LYS A 3 -3.36 -14.47 -6.86
N THR A 4 -4.06 -13.95 -5.86
CA THR A 4 -3.42 -13.43 -4.63
C THR A 4 -3.08 -14.59 -3.69
N ALA A 5 -2.25 -14.31 -2.68
CA ALA A 5 -1.95 -15.28 -1.63
C ALA A 5 -3.19 -15.72 -0.83
N LEU A 6 -4.26 -14.91 -0.83
CA LEU A 6 -5.51 -15.17 -0.12
C LEU A 6 -6.57 -15.86 -0.98
N TYR A 7 -6.27 -16.22 -2.24
CA TYR A 7 -7.24 -16.82 -3.17
C TYR A 7 -7.98 -18.03 -2.60
N ASP A 8 -7.26 -18.97 -1.98
CA ASP A 8 -7.88 -20.18 -1.42
C ASP A 8 -8.77 -19.86 -0.20
N LEU A 9 -8.47 -18.79 0.54
CA LEU A 9 -9.32 -18.30 1.62
C LEU A 9 -10.60 -17.69 1.07
N HIS A 10 -10.54 -16.96 -0.05
CA HIS A 10 -11.72 -16.42 -0.72
C HIS A 10 -12.70 -17.51 -1.13
N LEU A 11 -12.17 -18.60 -1.72
CA LEU A 11 -12.98 -19.76 -2.10
C LEU A 11 -13.62 -20.45 -0.88
N LYS A 12 -12.87 -20.63 0.21
CA LYS A 12 -13.38 -21.20 1.46
C LYS A 12 -14.48 -20.35 2.08
N SER A 13 -14.36 -19.03 1.95
CA SER A 13 -15.37 -18.05 2.36
C SER A 13 -16.53 -17.90 1.38
N LYS A 14 -16.62 -18.77 0.35
CA LYS A 14 -17.68 -18.78 -0.67
C LYS A 14 -17.84 -17.45 -1.41
N ALA A 15 -16.73 -16.74 -1.62
CA ALA A 15 -16.74 -15.49 -2.36
C ALA A 15 -17.22 -15.68 -3.81
N HIS A 16 -17.96 -14.69 -4.32
CA HIS A 16 -18.24 -14.57 -5.74
C HIS A 16 -17.01 -14.00 -6.45
N MET A 17 -16.28 -14.85 -7.17
CA MET A 17 -15.00 -14.48 -7.79
C MET A 17 -15.21 -13.93 -9.21
N VAL A 18 -14.49 -12.86 -9.55
CA VAL A 18 -14.51 -12.21 -10.87
C VAL A 18 -13.09 -11.99 -11.41
N ASP A 19 -13.01 -11.72 -12.72
CA ASP A 19 -11.77 -11.23 -13.35
C ASP A 19 -11.70 -9.70 -13.20
N PHE A 20 -10.64 -9.23 -12.54
CA PHE A 20 -10.34 -7.82 -12.36
C PHE A 20 -8.90 -7.57 -12.81
N PHE A 21 -8.74 -6.99 -14.01
CA PHE A 21 -7.43 -6.73 -14.64
C PHE A 21 -6.50 -7.97 -14.65
N GLY A 22 -7.07 -9.15 -14.93
CA GLY A 22 -6.31 -10.40 -15.01
C GLY A 22 -6.09 -11.08 -13.68
N TYR A 23 -6.59 -10.55 -12.56
CA TYR A 23 -6.61 -11.21 -11.25
C TYR A 23 -7.97 -11.81 -10.94
N LYS A 24 -7.98 -13.01 -10.35
CA LYS A 24 -9.19 -13.57 -9.74
C LYS A 24 -9.40 -12.99 -8.35
N LEU A 25 -10.37 -12.09 -8.21
CA LEU A 25 -10.66 -11.38 -6.96
C LEU A 25 -12.13 -11.56 -6.54
N PRO A 26 -12.42 -11.49 -5.23
CA PRO A 26 -13.78 -11.53 -4.72
C PRO A 26 -14.51 -10.22 -5.03
N MET A 27 -15.67 -10.30 -5.70
CA MET A 27 -16.59 -9.17 -5.85
C MET A 27 -17.40 -8.94 -4.56
N HIS A 28 -17.80 -10.03 -3.89
CA HIS A 28 -18.46 -10.02 -2.59
C HIS A 28 -18.46 -11.43 -1.98
N TYR A 29 -18.75 -11.54 -0.69
CA TYR A 29 -18.88 -12.77 0.09
C TYR A 29 -20.33 -13.08 0.48
N GLY A 30 -21.28 -12.23 0.10
CA GLY A 30 -22.71 -12.51 0.23
C GLY A 30 -23.56 -11.36 -0.28
N SER A 31 -23.51 -10.23 0.42
CA SER A 31 -24.24 -9.02 0.08
C SER A 31 -23.30 -7.81 0.09
N GLN A 32 -23.15 -7.16 -1.06
CA GLN A 32 -22.36 -5.92 -1.17
C GLN A 32 -22.91 -4.82 -0.25
N ILE A 33 -24.22 -4.78 -0.01
CA ILE A 33 -24.86 -3.83 0.90
C ILE A 33 -24.46 -4.11 2.35
N GLU A 34 -24.41 -5.38 2.75
CA GLU A 34 -23.98 -5.76 4.11
C GLU A 34 -22.49 -5.50 4.32
N GLU A 35 -21.66 -5.78 3.31
CA GLU A 35 -20.22 -5.48 3.34
C GLU A 35 -19.98 -3.97 3.45
N HIS A 36 -20.68 -3.17 2.65
CA HIS A 36 -20.66 -1.71 2.76
C HIS A 36 -21.08 -1.22 4.15
N THR A 37 -22.21 -1.73 4.65
CA THR A 37 -22.73 -1.36 5.98
C THR A 37 -21.75 -1.77 7.09
N THR A 38 -21.08 -2.90 6.93
CA THR A 38 -20.06 -3.40 7.87
C THR A 38 -18.86 -2.47 7.94
N VAL A 39 -18.39 -1.94 6.80
CA VAL A 39 -17.34 -0.90 6.79
C VAL A 39 -17.81 0.35 7.52
N ARG A 40 -19.02 0.83 7.24
CA ARG A 40 -19.56 2.06 7.86
C ARG A 40 -19.75 1.97 9.37
N GLN A 41 -20.08 0.79 9.89
CA GLN A 41 -20.46 0.61 11.30
C GLN A 41 -19.42 -0.12 12.16
N LYS A 42 -18.51 -0.88 11.53
CA LYS A 42 -17.59 -1.81 12.19
C LYS A 42 -16.21 -1.76 11.53
N ALA A 43 -15.81 -2.85 10.86
CA ALA A 43 -14.57 -2.99 10.13
C ALA A 43 -14.79 -4.03 9.01
N GLY A 44 -14.50 -3.65 7.77
CA GLY A 44 -14.41 -4.56 6.63
C GLY A 44 -12.95 -4.79 6.24
N MET A 45 -12.64 -5.99 5.76
CA MET A 45 -11.29 -6.37 5.32
C MET A 45 -11.29 -6.67 3.82
N PHE A 46 -10.33 -6.10 3.12
CA PHE A 46 -10.20 -6.18 1.66
C PHE A 46 -8.84 -6.76 1.30
N ASP A 47 -8.84 -7.77 0.42
CA ASP A 47 -7.62 -8.22 -0.24
C ASP A 47 -7.33 -7.31 -1.44
N VAL A 48 -6.37 -6.41 -1.25
CA VAL A 48 -5.89 -5.49 -2.28
C VAL A 48 -4.48 -5.85 -2.76
N SER A 49 -4.08 -7.12 -2.59
CA SER A 49 -2.76 -7.63 -3.00
C SER A 49 -2.54 -7.65 -4.52
N HIS A 50 -3.55 -7.29 -5.30
CA HIS A 50 -3.44 -7.12 -6.75
C HIS A 50 -2.77 -5.78 -7.12
N MET A 51 -2.72 -4.81 -6.20
CA MET A 51 -2.02 -3.53 -6.39
C MET A 51 -0.53 -3.73 -6.64
N ASN A 52 0.12 -2.75 -7.26
CA ASN A 52 1.54 -2.82 -7.58
C ASN A 52 2.35 -2.13 -6.51
N VAL A 53 3.21 -2.87 -5.82
CA VAL A 53 4.16 -2.29 -4.86
C VAL A 53 5.54 -2.21 -5.51
N THR A 54 6.13 -1.02 -5.50
CA THR A 54 7.48 -0.79 -6.03
C THR A 54 8.31 -0.01 -5.02
N ASP A 55 9.46 -0.55 -4.64
CA ASP A 55 10.46 0.16 -3.84
C ASP A 55 11.42 0.91 -4.79
N ILE A 56 11.66 2.18 -4.50
CA ILE A 56 12.53 3.09 -5.25
C ILE A 56 13.67 3.53 -4.32
N THR A 57 14.89 3.10 -4.62
CA THR A 57 16.07 3.28 -3.76
C THR A 57 17.25 3.85 -4.55
N GLY A 58 18.29 4.26 -3.81
CA GLY A 58 19.48 4.91 -4.36
C GLY A 58 19.44 6.43 -4.24
N ASP A 59 20.61 7.06 -4.40
CA ASP A 59 20.82 8.49 -4.17
C ASP A 59 19.99 9.38 -5.12
N ASP A 60 19.71 8.86 -6.32
CA ASP A 60 18.95 9.58 -7.35
C ASP A 60 17.42 9.49 -7.15
N ALA A 61 16.94 8.67 -6.22
CA ALA A 61 15.51 8.35 -6.05
C ALA A 61 14.63 9.58 -5.80
N GLU A 62 15.06 10.48 -4.93
CA GLU A 62 14.27 11.68 -4.61
C GLU A 62 14.14 12.62 -5.81
N GLN A 63 15.25 12.90 -6.50
CA GLN A 63 15.24 13.76 -7.68
C GLN A 63 14.39 13.14 -8.79
N TRP A 64 14.53 11.84 -9.03
CA TRP A 64 13.76 11.13 -10.04
C TRP A 64 12.26 11.15 -9.76
N LEU A 65 11.83 10.91 -8.53
CA LEU A 65 10.41 10.97 -8.18
C LEU A 65 9.82 12.37 -8.35
N ARG A 66 10.60 13.43 -8.14
CA ARG A 66 10.16 14.82 -8.34
C ARG A 66 9.96 15.21 -9.81
N THR A 67 10.49 14.44 -10.76
CA THR A 67 10.19 14.64 -12.19
C THR A 67 8.93 13.89 -12.62
N LEU A 68 8.52 12.87 -11.86
CA LEU A 68 7.41 11.97 -12.19
C LEU A 68 6.09 12.34 -11.52
N LEU A 69 6.17 12.76 -10.24
CA LEU A 69 5.01 12.89 -9.37
C LEU A 69 4.60 14.35 -9.18
N THR A 70 3.30 14.59 -9.09
CA THR A 70 2.75 15.92 -8.79
C THR A 70 3.00 16.37 -7.35
N CYS A 71 3.34 15.44 -6.46
CA CYS A 71 3.65 15.73 -5.08
C CYS A 71 5.16 15.87 -4.87
N ASP A 72 5.54 16.83 -4.03
CA ASP A 72 6.95 17.01 -3.68
C ASP A 72 7.36 16.03 -2.58
N VAL A 73 8.07 14.97 -2.97
CA VAL A 73 8.59 13.93 -2.06
C VAL A 73 9.75 14.43 -1.19
N ALA A 74 10.44 15.51 -1.58
CA ALA A 74 11.48 16.11 -0.74
C ALA A 74 10.91 16.75 0.52
N LYS A 75 9.61 17.10 0.52
CA LYS A 75 8.89 17.59 1.71
C LYS A 75 8.48 16.46 2.67
N MET A 76 8.77 15.20 2.34
CA MET A 76 8.48 14.06 3.21
C MET A 76 9.63 13.84 4.20
N ASN A 77 9.74 14.75 5.16
CA ASN A 77 10.86 14.86 6.10
C ASN A 77 10.86 13.79 7.21
N VAL A 78 9.78 13.04 7.36
CA VAL A 78 9.64 12.04 8.44
C VAL A 78 9.41 10.67 7.82
N ILE A 79 10.21 9.68 8.24
CA ILE A 79 10.02 8.29 7.86
C ILE A 79 8.59 7.85 8.17
N GLY A 80 7.97 7.18 7.21
CA GLY A 80 6.60 6.72 7.28
C GLY A 80 5.57 7.71 6.75
N GLN A 81 5.92 8.98 6.51
CA GLN A 81 5.01 9.90 5.82
C GLN A 81 4.58 9.31 4.48
N ALA A 82 3.33 9.54 4.11
CA ALA A 82 2.74 9.14 2.86
C ALA A 82 2.11 10.34 2.15
N LYS A 83 2.02 10.29 0.83
CA LYS A 83 1.27 11.25 0.03
C LYS A 83 0.53 10.54 -1.09
N TYR A 84 -0.72 10.96 -1.30
CA TYR A 84 -1.43 10.66 -2.54
C TYR A 84 -0.92 11.59 -3.65
N CYS A 85 -0.59 11.02 -4.80
CA CYS A 85 0.04 11.73 -5.90
C CYS A 85 -0.49 11.24 -7.24
N LEU A 86 -0.40 12.09 -8.25
CA LEU A 86 -0.58 11.69 -9.64
C LEU A 86 0.80 11.51 -10.28
N MET A 87 0.94 10.50 -11.12
CA MET A 87 2.06 10.34 -12.03
C MET A 87 1.65 10.85 -13.40
N LEU A 88 2.42 11.78 -13.96
CA LEU A 88 2.13 12.40 -15.24
C LEU A 88 3.12 11.96 -16.31
N ASN A 89 2.67 12.00 -17.56
CA ASN A 89 3.54 11.98 -18.72
C ASN A 89 4.07 13.40 -19.03
N SER A 90 4.94 13.52 -20.04
CA SER A 90 5.55 14.80 -20.43
C SER A 90 4.56 15.87 -20.92
N ASP A 91 3.36 15.46 -21.38
CA ASP A 91 2.31 16.37 -21.85
C ASP A 91 1.32 16.75 -20.73
N GLY A 92 1.54 16.29 -19.50
CA GLY A 92 0.66 16.54 -18.35
C GLY A 92 -0.55 15.59 -18.25
N GLY A 93 -0.62 14.56 -19.10
CA GLY A 93 -1.62 13.50 -19.02
C GLY A 93 -1.35 12.57 -17.84
N ILE A 94 -2.41 12.14 -17.15
CA ILE A 94 -2.31 11.24 -16.00
C ILE A 94 -2.01 9.82 -16.47
N ILE A 95 -0.88 9.28 -16.04
CA ILE A 95 -0.50 7.88 -16.23
C ILE A 95 -1.20 7.01 -15.19
N ASP A 96 -1.13 7.43 -13.93
CA ASP A 96 -1.71 6.73 -12.79
C ASP A 96 -1.88 7.67 -11.59
N ASP A 97 -2.75 7.29 -10.66
CA ASP A 97 -2.76 7.81 -9.30
C ASP A 97 -2.21 6.77 -8.30
N LEU A 98 -1.53 7.23 -7.25
CA LEU A 98 -0.78 6.36 -6.36
C LEU A 98 -0.58 6.96 -4.98
N ILE A 99 -0.11 6.12 -4.05
CA ILE A 99 0.42 6.57 -2.77
C ILE A 99 1.93 6.28 -2.73
N VAL A 100 2.71 7.31 -2.40
CA VAL A 100 4.14 7.19 -2.11
C VAL A 100 4.39 7.30 -0.61
N TYR A 101 5.24 6.44 -0.08
CA TYR A 101 5.65 6.36 1.32
C TYR A 101 7.14 6.63 1.44
N LYS A 102 7.55 7.47 2.40
CA LYS A 102 8.96 7.64 2.77
C LYS A 102 9.39 6.43 3.61
N MET A 103 10.29 5.62 3.08
CA MET A 103 10.80 4.43 3.76
C MET A 103 12.13 4.75 4.46
N PRO A 104 12.60 3.90 5.40
CA PRO A 104 13.94 4.05 5.97
C PRO A 104 15.05 4.07 4.91
N VAL A 105 14.83 3.34 3.81
CA VAL A 105 15.69 3.34 2.62
C VAL A 105 14.82 3.72 1.43
N GLY A 106 14.97 4.94 0.93
CA GLY A 106 14.26 5.43 -0.25
C GLY A 106 12.75 5.61 -0.05
N PHE A 107 11.97 5.14 -1.02
CA PHE A 107 10.53 5.33 -1.10
C PHE A 107 9.83 4.04 -1.51
N ARG A 108 8.56 3.89 -1.13
CA ARG A 108 7.67 2.83 -1.61
C ARG A 108 6.48 3.44 -2.30
N ILE A 109 6.15 2.94 -3.48
CA ILE A 109 4.97 3.35 -4.26
C ILE A 109 3.99 2.20 -4.31
N VAL A 110 2.72 2.51 -4.07
CA VAL A 110 1.59 1.61 -4.30
C VAL A 110 0.73 2.21 -5.41
N SER A 111 0.70 1.56 -6.57
CA SER A 111 0.00 2.02 -7.79
C SER A 111 -1.02 0.99 -8.28
N ASN A 112 -1.90 1.39 -9.21
CA ASN A 112 -3.06 0.59 -9.58
C ASN A 112 -2.70 -0.66 -10.39
N CYS A 113 -3.42 -1.75 -10.17
CA CYS A 113 -3.19 -3.01 -10.89
C CYS A 113 -3.31 -2.85 -12.42
N GLY A 114 -4.34 -2.14 -12.88
CA GLY A 114 -4.63 -1.97 -14.31
C GLY A 114 -3.61 -1.13 -15.09
N THR A 115 -2.74 -0.40 -14.41
CA THR A 115 -1.71 0.47 -15.01
C THR A 115 -0.31 -0.13 -14.92
N ARG A 116 -0.15 -1.37 -14.42
CA ARG A 116 1.15 -2.01 -14.13
C ARG A 116 2.15 -1.88 -15.27
N GLU A 117 1.76 -2.30 -16.47
CA GLU A 117 2.63 -2.28 -17.65
C GLU A 117 3.01 -0.84 -18.03
N ARG A 118 2.03 0.06 -18.03
CA ARG A 118 2.23 1.47 -18.38
C ARG A 118 3.18 2.17 -17.41
N VAL A 119 2.99 1.97 -16.11
CA VAL A 119 3.87 2.52 -15.06
C VAL A 119 5.28 1.92 -15.18
N GLY A 120 5.41 0.61 -15.41
CA GLY A 120 6.69 -0.05 -15.59
C GLY A 120 7.48 0.48 -16.80
N ASN A 121 6.82 0.62 -17.94
CA ASN A 121 7.44 1.17 -19.16
C ASN A 121 7.85 2.63 -18.94
N TRP A 122 6.98 3.44 -18.33
CA TRP A 122 7.29 4.83 -18.02
C TRP A 122 8.49 4.98 -17.08
N TYR A 123 8.60 4.12 -16.06
CA TYR A 123 9.77 4.09 -15.18
C TYR A 123 11.07 3.80 -15.94
N ALA A 124 11.06 2.84 -16.85
CA ALA A 124 12.23 2.49 -17.66
C ALA A 124 12.65 3.66 -18.57
N GLU A 125 11.68 4.25 -19.29
CA GLU A 125 11.90 5.40 -20.17
C GLU A 125 12.49 6.60 -19.42
N GLN A 126 11.92 6.95 -18.26
CA GLN A 126 12.36 8.11 -17.49
C GLN A 126 13.71 7.87 -16.81
N LYS A 127 14.00 6.65 -16.39
CA LYS A 127 15.32 6.28 -15.87
C LYS A 127 16.40 6.40 -16.95
N GLU A 128 16.12 5.92 -18.16
CA GLU A 128 17.05 6.02 -19.30
C GLU A 128 17.28 7.47 -19.71
N ALA A 129 16.21 8.26 -19.85
CA ALA A 129 16.27 9.65 -20.29
C ALA A 129 17.12 10.54 -19.37
N LEU A 130 17.12 10.28 -18.05
CA LEU A 130 17.89 11.04 -17.07
C LEU A 130 19.30 10.47 -16.81
N GLY A 131 19.65 9.32 -17.39
CA GLY A 131 20.96 8.70 -17.24
C GLY A 131 21.33 8.37 -15.78
N LEU A 132 20.33 8.13 -14.93
CA LEU A 132 20.51 7.94 -13.49
C LEU A 132 21.12 6.55 -13.21
N LYS A 133 22.35 6.56 -12.69
CA LYS A 133 23.13 5.33 -12.45
C LYS A 133 22.90 4.76 -11.05
N ASN A 134 22.52 5.60 -10.09
CA ASN A 134 22.34 5.22 -8.69
C ASN A 134 20.85 5.21 -8.33
N LEU A 135 20.04 4.60 -9.21
CA LEU A 135 18.60 4.41 -9.02
C LEU A 135 18.24 2.94 -9.16
N GLU A 136 17.61 2.39 -8.14
CA GLU A 136 17.09 1.03 -8.13
C GLU A 136 15.56 1.07 -8.06
N ILE A 137 14.92 0.24 -8.88
CA ILE A 137 13.47 0.12 -8.99
C ILE A 137 13.15 -1.36 -8.80
N ASN A 138 12.57 -1.69 -7.65
CA ASN A 138 12.31 -3.08 -7.26
C ASN A 138 10.81 -3.32 -7.08
N GLN A 139 10.23 -4.15 -7.96
CA GLN A 139 8.83 -4.56 -7.83
C GLN A 139 8.68 -5.62 -6.74
N ARG A 140 7.85 -5.33 -5.75
CA ARG A 140 7.64 -6.15 -4.56
C ARG A 140 6.45 -7.11 -4.71
N SER A 141 6.58 -8.01 -5.68
CA SER A 141 5.59 -9.08 -5.93
C SER A 141 5.51 -10.12 -4.80
N ASP A 142 6.45 -10.08 -3.86
CA ASP A 142 6.50 -10.88 -2.64
C ASP A 142 5.56 -10.35 -1.53
N LEU A 143 5.02 -9.15 -1.66
CA LEU A 143 4.14 -8.54 -0.67
C LEU A 143 2.66 -8.80 -0.96
N SER A 144 1.89 -8.96 0.11
CA SER A 144 0.42 -8.91 0.09
C SER A 144 -0.05 -7.63 0.77
N ILE A 145 -1.19 -7.09 0.34
CA ILE A 145 -1.77 -5.89 0.92
C ILE A 145 -3.20 -6.20 1.36
N ILE A 146 -3.46 -5.97 2.65
CA ILE A 146 -4.77 -6.12 3.26
C ILE A 146 -5.18 -4.74 3.76
N ALA A 147 -6.28 -4.21 3.25
CA ALA A 147 -6.87 -2.99 3.77
C ALA A 147 -7.96 -3.35 4.78
N VAL A 148 -7.90 -2.80 5.98
CA VAL A 148 -8.95 -2.96 7.00
C VAL A 148 -9.53 -1.59 7.29
N GLN A 149 -10.83 -1.43 7.04
CA GLN A 149 -11.46 -0.13 6.90
C GLN A 149 -12.78 -0.09 7.69
N GLY A 150 -13.01 1.01 8.42
CA GLY A 150 -14.16 1.21 9.28
C GLY A 150 -13.78 1.76 10.66
N PRO A 151 -14.74 2.29 11.44
CA PRO A 151 -14.48 2.94 12.72
C PRO A 151 -13.83 2.03 13.79
N LYS A 152 -13.86 0.71 13.60
CA LYS A 152 -13.21 -0.28 14.50
C LYS A 152 -11.96 -0.91 13.90
N ALA A 153 -11.60 -0.58 12.67
CA ALA A 153 -10.54 -1.25 11.91
C ALA A 153 -9.18 -1.15 12.60
N PHE A 154 -8.77 0.08 12.93
CA PHE A 154 -7.48 0.33 13.55
C PHE A 154 -7.28 -0.48 14.83
N ALA A 155 -8.29 -0.48 15.73
CA ALA A 155 -8.24 -1.22 16.98
C ALA A 155 -8.11 -2.74 16.77
N HIS A 156 -8.85 -3.30 15.81
CA HIS A 156 -8.77 -4.73 15.49
C HIS A 156 -7.40 -5.12 14.91
N VAL A 157 -6.88 -4.36 13.96
CA VAL A 157 -5.56 -4.64 13.37
C VAL A 157 -4.47 -4.49 14.40
N PHE A 158 -4.51 -3.43 15.19
CA PHE A 158 -3.54 -3.20 16.26
C PHE A 158 -3.51 -4.37 17.25
N GLN A 159 -4.68 -4.87 17.68
CA GLN A 159 -4.77 -6.03 18.57
C GLN A 159 -4.15 -7.28 17.96
N VAL A 160 -4.42 -7.57 16.68
CA VAL A 160 -3.85 -8.73 15.98
C VAL A 160 -2.33 -8.65 15.90
N ILE A 161 -1.78 -7.48 15.54
CA ILE A 161 -0.33 -7.29 15.44
C ILE A 161 0.30 -7.35 16.84
N TYR A 162 -0.30 -6.72 17.85
CA TYR A 162 0.20 -6.79 19.22
C TYR A 162 0.29 -8.24 19.70
N THR A 163 -0.79 -9.02 19.54
CA THR A 163 -0.81 -10.44 19.92
C THR A 163 0.16 -11.29 19.11
N LYS A 164 0.45 -10.96 17.84
CA LYS A 164 1.48 -11.65 17.04
C LYS A 164 2.86 -11.56 17.70
N TYR A 165 3.20 -10.42 18.28
CA TYR A 165 4.52 -10.17 18.83
C TYR A 165 4.61 -10.33 20.35
N GLU A 166 3.50 -10.31 21.09
CA GLU A 166 3.49 -10.48 22.54
C GLU A 166 4.26 -11.75 22.98
N GLY A 167 5.19 -11.58 23.93
CA GLY A 167 6.03 -12.68 24.43
C GLY A 167 7.17 -13.11 23.49
N THR A 168 7.30 -12.53 22.30
CA THR A 168 8.44 -12.78 21.40
C THR A 168 9.66 -11.95 21.81
N LYS A 169 10.85 -12.35 21.34
CA LYS A 169 12.10 -11.57 21.55
C LYS A 169 12.02 -10.17 20.93
N ASP A 170 11.25 -10.03 19.85
CA ASP A 170 11.09 -8.77 19.11
C ASP A 170 10.10 -7.82 19.80
N PHE A 171 9.31 -8.31 20.76
CA PHE A 171 8.29 -7.52 21.45
C PHE A 171 8.89 -6.28 22.13
N GLY A 172 10.00 -6.44 22.84
CA GLY A 172 10.66 -5.32 23.53
C GLY A 172 11.17 -4.24 22.57
N LEU A 173 11.61 -4.63 21.37
CA LEU A 173 12.05 -3.71 20.33
C LEU A 173 10.88 -2.99 19.67
N LEU A 174 9.75 -3.68 19.50
CA LEU A 174 8.56 -3.14 18.85
C LEU A 174 7.61 -2.41 19.81
N HIS A 175 7.76 -2.58 21.13
CA HIS A 175 6.87 -2.00 22.15
C HIS A 175 6.71 -0.49 21.98
N HIS A 176 7.81 0.24 21.78
CA HIS A 176 7.74 1.67 21.50
C HIS A 176 6.99 1.98 20.19
N HIS A 177 7.20 1.17 19.14
CA HIS A 177 6.49 1.34 17.87
C HIS A 177 4.98 1.07 17.99
N PHE A 178 4.55 0.21 18.92
CA PHE A 178 3.14 -0.02 19.21
C PHE A 178 2.47 1.20 19.85
N GLU A 179 3.09 1.81 20.85
CA GLU A 179 2.56 3.03 21.47
C GLU A 179 2.41 4.17 20.45
N TYR A 180 3.40 4.36 19.57
CA TYR A 180 3.30 5.38 18.52
C TYR A 180 2.36 5.00 17.38
N ALA A 181 2.18 3.72 17.08
CA ALA A 181 1.23 3.30 16.05
C ALA A 181 -0.19 3.66 16.46
N LYS A 182 -0.53 3.54 17.75
CA LYS A 182 -1.87 3.86 18.30
C LYS A 182 -2.34 5.27 17.97
N ASP A 183 -1.41 6.23 17.95
CA ASP A 183 -1.68 7.64 17.67
C ASP A 183 -1.22 8.06 16.26
N MET A 184 -1.02 7.10 15.35
CA MET A 184 -0.56 7.37 13.99
C MET A 184 -1.60 8.19 13.21
N HIS A 185 -1.20 9.36 12.71
CA HIS A 185 -2.06 10.20 11.88
C HIS A 185 -2.36 9.56 10.52
N PRO A 186 -3.47 9.94 9.84
CA PRO A 186 -3.71 9.58 8.45
C PRO A 186 -2.52 9.96 7.55
N PHE A 187 -2.27 9.17 6.50
CA PHE A 187 -1.11 9.32 5.62
C PHE A 187 0.25 9.21 6.34
N TYR A 188 0.30 8.40 7.39
CA TYR A 188 1.54 7.91 7.97
C TYR A 188 1.56 6.38 7.99
N SER A 189 2.76 5.84 8.10
CA SER A 189 3.03 4.42 8.19
C SER A 189 4.18 4.13 9.13
N ARG A 190 4.26 2.87 9.55
CA ARG A 190 5.30 2.31 10.42
C ARG A 190 5.65 0.90 9.97
N VAL A 191 6.90 0.52 10.16
CA VAL A 191 7.34 -0.87 9.98
C VAL A 191 7.35 -1.52 11.37
N LEU A 192 6.57 -2.58 11.52
CA LEU A 192 6.43 -3.40 12.72
C LEU A 192 6.87 -4.82 12.37
N GLY A 193 8.16 -5.11 12.58
CA GLY A 193 8.78 -6.35 12.12
C GLY A 193 8.68 -6.51 10.59
N ASP A 194 7.95 -7.50 10.13
CA ASP A 194 7.70 -7.80 8.71
C ASP A 194 6.47 -7.05 8.13
N ILE A 195 5.76 -6.26 8.95
CA ILE A 195 4.53 -5.58 8.58
C ILE A 195 4.79 -4.10 8.30
N HIS A 196 4.39 -3.61 7.13
CA HIS A 196 4.29 -2.17 6.84
C HIS A 196 2.86 -1.71 7.10
N LEU A 197 2.60 -1.20 8.30
CA LEU A 197 1.29 -0.71 8.72
C LEU A 197 1.14 0.76 8.27
N SER A 198 0.11 1.07 7.49
CA SER A 198 -0.19 2.44 7.06
C SER A 198 -1.57 2.86 7.56
N ARG A 199 -1.83 4.14 7.81
CA ARG A 199 -3.18 4.65 8.07
C ARG A 199 -3.67 5.35 6.80
N THR A 200 -3.95 4.54 5.79
CA THR A 200 -4.47 4.98 4.49
C THR A 200 -5.71 4.17 4.14
N GLY A 201 -6.48 4.63 3.16
CA GLY A 201 -7.76 4.02 2.86
C GLY A 201 -8.44 4.61 1.64
N TYR A 202 -9.45 3.89 1.17
CA TYR A 202 -10.25 4.23 -0.01
C TYR A 202 -11.76 4.34 0.33
N THR A 203 -12.14 4.17 1.59
CA THR A 203 -13.56 3.99 1.95
C THR A 203 -14.25 5.25 2.46
N GLY A 204 -13.48 6.27 2.85
CA GLY A 204 -13.96 7.45 3.56
C GLY A 204 -14.12 7.25 5.08
N GLU A 205 -13.96 6.03 5.58
CA GLU A 205 -13.81 5.78 7.03
C GLU A 205 -12.34 5.81 7.44
N ASP A 206 -12.11 5.81 8.75
CA ASP A 206 -10.82 5.44 9.31
C ASP A 206 -10.42 4.01 8.90
N GLY A 207 -9.12 3.72 8.91
CA GLY A 207 -8.62 2.43 8.46
C GLY A 207 -7.11 2.38 8.29
N VAL A 208 -6.64 1.17 8.02
CA VAL A 208 -5.23 0.84 7.77
C VAL A 208 -5.06 -0.02 6.53
#